data_AF-A0A061NPR5-F1
#
_entry.id   AF-A0A061NPR5-F1
#
_cell.length_a   1.000
_cell.length_b   1.000
_cell.length_c   1.000
_cell.angle_alpha   90.00
_cell.angle_beta   90.00
_cell.angle_gamma   90.00
#
_symmetry.space_group_name_H-M   'P 1'
#
loop_
_entity.id
_entity.type
_entity.pdbx_description
1 polymer ?
#
loop_
_entity_poly.entity_id
_entity_poly.type
_entity_poly.pdbx_seq_one_letter_code
_entity_poly.pdbx_strand_id
1 'polypeptide(L)' 'MSDAPENHFAVHNALLTKRDFSERSLLIHEDINPAPLIGEKLRYAFAAPLRIRGMDASLVNVIVEVES' A
#
# COMPACT_ATOMS: atom_id res chain seq x y z
N MET A 1 -6.29 -29.87 0.53
CA MET A 1 -6.11 -28.41 0.64
C MET A 1 -4.78 -28.21 1.32
N SER A 2 -3.82 -27.57 0.65
CA SER A 2 -2.50 -27.31 1.22
C SER A 2 -2.64 -26.24 2.30
N ASP A 3 -2.46 -26.63 3.55
CA ASP A 3 -2.26 -25.69 4.65
C ASP A 3 -0.97 -24.92 4.39
N ALA A 4 -1.10 -23.71 3.83
CA ALA A 4 -0.01 -22.77 3.80
C ALA A 4 0.30 -22.37 5.25
N PRO A 5 1.58 -22.31 5.67
CA PRO A 5 1.94 -21.97 7.05
C PRO A 5 1.26 -20.66 7.48
N GLU A 6 0.61 -20.64 8.65
CA GLU A 6 -0.22 -19.54 9.18
C GLU A 6 0.47 -18.16 9.24
N ASN A 7 1.77 -18.08 8.94
CA ASN A 7 2.63 -16.89 9.02
C ASN A 7 2.91 -16.19 7.68
N HIS A 8 2.46 -16.69 6.53
CA HIS A 8 2.64 -15.97 5.28
C HIS A 8 1.67 -14.77 5.24
N PHE A 9 2.21 -13.55 5.06
CA PHE A 9 1.48 -12.27 5.02
C PHE A 9 1.02 -11.68 6.36
N ALA A 10 1.80 -11.85 7.43
CA ALA A 10 1.52 -11.26 8.75
C ALA A 10 1.14 -9.76 8.71
N VAL A 11 1.81 -8.97 7.86
CA VAL A 11 1.50 -7.53 7.67
C VAL A 11 0.13 -7.33 7.02
N HIS A 12 -0.19 -8.06 5.95
CA HIS A 12 -1.51 -7.97 5.32
C HIS A 12 -2.60 -8.45 6.28
N ASN A 13 -2.36 -9.55 7.01
CA ASN A 13 -3.31 -10.07 7.95
C ASN A 13 -3.56 -9.10 9.11
N ALA A 14 -2.52 -8.43 9.62
CA ALA A 14 -2.66 -7.44 10.68
C ALA A 14 -3.36 -6.14 10.21
N LEU A 15 -3.08 -5.69 8.98
CA LEU A 15 -3.54 -4.38 8.49
C LEU A 15 -4.84 -4.44 7.67
N LEU A 16 -5.14 -5.57 7.03
CA LEU A 16 -6.25 -5.70 6.07
C LEU A 16 -7.31 -6.72 6.48
N THR A 17 -7.03 -7.62 7.44
CA THR A 17 -8.08 -8.52 7.95
C THR A 17 -9.11 -7.68 8.72
N LYS A 18 -10.34 -7.68 8.21
CA LYS A 18 -11.49 -7.03 8.81
C LYS A 18 -11.77 -7.59 10.20
N ARG A 19 -11.13 -7.05 11.24
CA ARG A 19 -11.63 -7.26 12.60
C ARG A 19 -12.70 -6.25 12.95
N ASP A 20 -12.56 -4.98 12.57
CA ASP A 20 -13.45 -3.92 13.10
C ASP A 20 -13.85 -2.78 12.14
N PHE A 21 -13.51 -2.82 10.84
CA PHE A 21 -13.79 -1.69 9.93
C PHE A 21 -14.86 -2.02 8.87
N SER A 22 -15.86 -1.14 8.74
CA SER A 22 -16.90 -1.19 7.69
C SER A 22 -16.33 -0.94 6.29
N GLU A 23 -15.20 -0.24 6.19
CA GLU A 23 -14.45 0.06 4.97
C GLU A 23 -12.95 -0.19 5.19
N ARG A 24 -12.16 -0.37 4.12
CA ARG A 24 -10.70 -0.54 4.26
C ARG A 24 -10.08 0.76 4.78
N SER A 25 -9.51 0.72 5.98
CA SER A 25 -8.90 1.88 6.64
C SER A 25 -7.47 2.18 6.18
N LEU A 26 -6.84 1.24 5.46
CA LEU A 26 -5.43 1.28 5.09
C LEU A 26 -5.23 0.89 3.61
N LEU A 27 -4.28 1.57 2.96
CA LEU A 27 -3.80 1.28 1.61
C LEU A 27 -2.34 0.85 1.68
N ILE A 28 -2.00 -0.25 1.03
CA ILE A 28 -0.63 -0.73 0.89
C ILE A 28 -0.14 -0.35 -0.51
N HIS A 29 1.02 0.30 -0.58
CA HIS A 29 1.73 0.58 -1.82
C HIS A 29 3.00 -0.27 -1.81
N GLU A 30 3.12 -1.17 -2.78
CA GLU A 30 4.21 -2.14 -2.86
C GLU A 30 5.11 -1.84 -4.06
N ASP A 31 6.29 -2.46 -4.10
CA ASP A 31 7.25 -2.36 -5.20
C ASP A 31 7.67 -0.93 -5.57
N ILE A 32 7.65 -0.01 -4.60
CA ILE A 32 8.16 1.35 -4.79
C ILE A 32 9.69 1.36 -4.80
N ASN A 33 10.30 2.23 -5.60
CA ASN A 33 11.74 2.51 -5.52
C ASN A 33 11.99 3.74 -4.63
N PRO A 34 12.45 3.57 -3.38
CA PRO A 34 12.70 4.70 -2.49
C PRO A 34 14.06 5.37 -2.72
N ALA A 35 14.94 4.81 -3.55
CA ALA A 35 16.31 5.31 -3.73
C ALA A 35 16.40 6.83 -4.04
N PRO A 36 15.52 7.41 -4.89
CA PRO A 36 15.53 8.85 -5.16
C PRO A 36 15.08 9.73 -3.99
N LEU A 37 14.52 9.15 -2.94
CA LEU A 37 13.96 9.85 -1.78
C LEU A 37 14.90 9.83 -0.57
N ILE A 38 16.01 9.07 -0.63
CA ILE A 38 16.92 8.92 0.50
C ILE A 38 17.71 10.21 0.71
N GLY A 39 17.57 10.80 1.90
CA GLY A 39 18.22 12.06 2.26
C GLY A 39 17.40 13.30 1.91
N GLU A 40 16.33 13.15 1.14
CA GLU A 40 15.40 14.24 0.80
C GLU A 40 14.41 14.51 1.94
N LYS A 41 14.04 15.79 2.12
CA LYS A 41 12.97 16.15 3.04
C LYS A 41 11.62 16.13 2.32
N LEU A 42 10.81 15.12 2.63
CA LEU A 42 9.53 14.91 1.95
C LEU A 42 8.47 15.89 2.48
N ARG A 43 7.76 16.56 1.57
CA ARG A 43 6.69 17.49 1.90
C ARG A 43 5.31 16.85 1.76
N TYR A 44 5.05 16.21 0.62
CA TYR A 44 3.78 15.53 0.34
C TYR A 44 4.01 14.28 -0.52
N ALA A 45 3.09 13.31 -0.43
CA ALA A 45 3.04 12.15 -1.30
C ALA A 45 1.63 11.96 -1.84
N PHE A 46 1.52 11.64 -3.13
CA PHE A 46 0.26 11.49 -3.84
C PHE A 46 0.26 10.20 -4.64
N ALA A 47 -0.89 9.53 -4.66
CA ALA A 47 -1.13 8.34 -5.44
C ALA A 47 -2.61 8.32 -5.85
N ALA A 48 -2.89 8.04 -7.12
CA ALA A 48 -4.25 7.98 -7.65
C ALA A 48 -4.50 6.60 -8.27
N PRO A 49 -5.12 5.66 -7.54
CA PRO A 49 -5.38 4.32 -8.05
C PRO A 49 -6.44 4.33 -9.16
N LEU A 50 -6.35 3.38 -10.09
CA LEU A 50 -7.38 3.16 -11.10
C LEU A 50 -8.62 2.56 -10.45
N ARG A 51 -9.80 3.11 -10.76
CA ARG A 51 -11.08 2.57 -10.27
C ARG A 51 -11.55 1.40 -11.15
N ILE A 52 -10.91 0.25 -10.97
CA ILE A 52 -11.25 -0.98 -11.70
C ILE A 52 -12.40 -1.69 -10.96
N ARG A 53 -13.51 -1.95 -11.66
CA ARG A 53 -14.72 -2.54 -11.05
C ARG A 53 -14.45 -3.98 -10.60
N GLY A 54 -14.84 -4.30 -9.37
CA GLY A 54 -14.72 -5.64 -8.78
C GLY A 54 -13.30 -6.02 -8.37
N MET A 55 -12.30 -5.16 -8.61
CA MET A 55 -10.93 -5.35 -8.17
C MET A 55 -10.68 -4.54 -6.90
N ASP A 56 -9.69 -4.98 -6.14
CA ASP A 56 -9.38 -4.45 -4.83
C ASP A 56 -7.99 -3.79 -4.75
N ALA A 57 -7.28 -3.78 -5.87
CA ALA A 57 -6.00 -3.14 -6.10
C ALA A 57 -5.85 -2.69 -7.56
N SER A 58 -4.91 -1.79 -7.82
CA SER A 58 -4.51 -1.35 -9.16
C SER A 58 -3.06 -0.89 -9.16
N LEU A 59 -2.40 -0.94 -10.33
CA LEU A 59 -1.14 -0.23 -10.51
C LEU A 59 -1.31 1.27 -10.24
N VAL A 60 -0.31 1.88 -9.62
CA VAL A 60 -0.31 3.30 -9.28
C VAL A 60 1.10 3.88 -9.37
N ASN A 61 1.19 5.14 -9.77
CA ASN A 61 2.42 5.91 -9.64
C ASN A 61 2.36 6.71 -8.33
N VAL A 62 3.39 6.56 -7.50
CA VAL A 62 3.57 7.39 -6.31
C VAL A 62 4.40 8.61 -6.71
N ILE A 63 3.85 9.80 -6.48
CA ILE A 63 4.50 11.08 -6.74
C ILE A 63 4.81 11.71 -5.40
N VAL A 64 6.06 12.12 -5.19
CA VAL A 64 6.51 12.74 -3.94
C VAL A 64 7.02 14.15 -4.23
N GLU A 65 6.49 15.13 -3.51
CA GLU A 65 7.02 16.49 -3.46
C GLU A 65 8.07 16.55 -2.35
N VAL A 66 9.28 16.99 -2.69
CA VAL A 66 10.39 17.21 -1.76
C VAL A 66 10.62 18.72 -1.55
N GLU A 67 11.15 19.10 -0.40
CA GLU A 67 11.57 20.49 -0.17
C GLU A 67 12.72 20.88 -1.10
N SER A 68 12.68 22.11 -1.60
CA SER A 68 13.69 22.67 -2.51
C SER A 68 14.93 23.19 -1.78
#